data_AF-A0A956AX68-F1
#
_entry.id   AF-A0A956AX68-F1
#
_cell.length_a   1.000
_cell.length_b   1.000
_cell.length_c   1.000
_cell.angle_alpha   90.00
_cell.angle_beta   90.00
_cell.angle_gamma   90.00
#
_symmetry.space_group_name_H-M   'P 1'
#
loop_
_entity.id
_entity.type
_entity.pdbx_description
1 polymer ?
#
loop_
_entity_poly.entity_id
_entity_poly.type
_entity_poly.pdbx_seq_one_letter_code
_entity_poly.pdbx_strand_id
1 'polypeptide(L)'
;MAQIPDFKLLWLGYPRGLSADVKPRIGGQVAYDWITNTCTIRMSRAFNYAGHRIPADHPGLATTRGGDGLRYAFRVAEFRPYLLETFGKPTISHEGEPGTIPTEPFAGRKGVICFEATFSDATGHFDMWNGLQTIGGNYFYKAHAVHLWEAPEGTVDLTIAQGVGLGQPNRSADVKTVQKLLNLGLADAGPEDGDCGPRTLHAIRTFQEWHDLPNDSYVLPGGVTWFRLTNP
;
A
#
# COMPACT_ATOMS: atom_id res chain seq x y z
N MET A 1 0.98 -5.58 21.86
CA MET A 1 1.39 -5.05 20.55
C MET A 1 0.36 -5.50 19.53
N ALA A 2 0.03 -4.64 18.57
CA ALA A 2 -0.88 -5.00 17.47
C ALA A 2 -0.18 -5.99 16.53
N GLN A 3 -0.95 -6.72 15.73
CA GLN A 3 -0.42 -7.52 14.64
C GLN A 3 -0.31 -6.65 13.38
N ILE A 4 0.76 -6.82 12.61
CA ILE A 4 0.89 -6.17 11.30
C ILE A 4 -0.24 -6.65 10.35
N PRO A 5 -0.81 -5.77 9.50
CA PRO A 5 -1.89 -6.17 8.59
C PRO A 5 -1.50 -7.25 7.58
N ASP A 6 -2.51 -7.91 6.99
CA ASP A 6 -2.32 -8.94 5.96
C ASP A 6 -1.48 -8.42 4.79
N PHE A 7 -0.48 -9.21 4.39
CA PHE A 7 0.45 -8.85 3.34
C PHE A 7 -0.26 -8.51 2.02
N LYS A 8 -1.31 -9.24 1.65
CA LYS A 8 -2.04 -8.99 0.39
C LYS A 8 -2.66 -7.60 0.40
N LEU A 9 -3.23 -7.15 1.53
CA LEU A 9 -3.80 -5.80 1.63
C LEU A 9 -2.72 -4.73 1.60
N LEU A 10 -1.62 -4.92 2.33
CA LEU A 10 -0.50 -3.98 2.32
C LEU A 10 0.11 -3.86 0.91
N TRP A 11 0.32 -4.98 0.23
CA TRP A 11 0.90 -5.06 -1.10
C TRP A 11 0.06 -4.39 -2.18
N LEU A 12 -1.26 -4.63 -2.17
CA LEU A 12 -2.21 -4.00 -3.09
C LEU A 12 -2.42 -2.52 -2.76
N GLY A 13 -2.42 -2.17 -1.47
CA GLY A 13 -2.63 -0.80 -0.99
C GLY A 13 -1.41 0.11 -1.07
N TYR A 14 -0.23 -0.42 -1.40
CA TYR A 14 1.00 0.36 -1.57
C TYR A 14 1.05 0.99 -2.98
N PRO A 15 0.99 2.33 -3.11
CA PRO A 15 0.97 2.98 -4.41
C PRO A 15 2.26 2.76 -5.21
N ARG A 16 2.11 2.47 -6.51
CA ARG A 16 3.20 2.27 -7.49
C ARG A 16 3.39 3.50 -8.37
N GLY A 17 4.51 3.58 -9.09
CA GLY A 17 4.81 4.67 -10.03
C GLY A 17 5.46 5.89 -9.37
N LEU A 18 5.62 6.98 -10.15
CA LEU A 18 6.37 8.17 -9.73
C LEU A 18 5.66 8.94 -8.62
N SER A 19 6.42 9.62 -7.76
CA SER A 19 5.87 10.48 -6.70
C SER A 19 4.96 11.57 -7.26
N ALA A 20 5.28 12.08 -8.45
CA ALA A 20 4.49 13.10 -9.15
C ALA A 20 3.08 12.60 -9.53
N ASP A 21 2.89 11.29 -9.73
CA ASP A 21 1.59 10.70 -10.04
C ASP A 21 0.84 10.28 -8.77
N VAL A 22 1.56 9.74 -7.78
CA VAL A 22 0.95 9.24 -6.55
C VAL A 22 0.41 10.35 -5.67
N LYS A 23 1.15 11.45 -5.54
CA LYS A 23 0.77 12.57 -4.67
C LYS A 23 -0.59 13.18 -5.05
N PRO A 24 -0.86 13.55 -6.33
CA PRO A 24 -2.17 14.05 -6.73
C PRO A 24 -3.30 13.03 -6.59
N ARG A 25 -3.03 11.73 -6.82
CA ARG A 25 -4.04 10.67 -6.68
C ARG A 25 -4.46 10.44 -5.23
N ILE A 26 -3.54 10.58 -4.27
CA ILE A 26 -3.90 10.59 -2.84
C ILE A 26 -4.60 11.91 -2.48
N GLY A 27 -4.14 13.02 -3.05
CA GLY A 27 -4.75 14.34 -2.91
C GLY A 27 -4.57 14.97 -1.53
N GLY A 28 -5.30 16.06 -1.27
CA GLY A 28 -5.20 16.81 -0.02
C GLY A 28 -3.82 17.44 0.18
N GLN A 29 -3.40 17.55 1.44
CA GLN A 29 -2.09 18.11 1.80
C GLN A 29 -0.92 17.19 1.41
N VAL A 30 -1.17 15.90 1.13
CA VAL A 30 -0.17 14.98 0.58
C VAL A 30 0.32 15.46 -0.80
N ALA A 31 -0.53 16.17 -1.55
CA ALA A 31 -0.17 16.67 -2.88
C ALA A 31 0.82 17.85 -2.87
N TYR A 32 1.06 18.49 -1.73
CA TYR A 32 1.84 19.73 -1.65
C TYR A 32 3.33 19.51 -1.92
N ASP A 33 4.00 20.50 -2.52
CA ASP A 33 5.39 20.39 -3.02
C ASP A 33 6.43 20.09 -1.94
N TRP A 34 6.19 20.50 -0.70
CA TRP A 34 7.09 20.24 0.43
C TRP A 34 7.18 18.74 0.80
N ILE A 35 6.23 17.92 0.35
CA ILE A 35 6.34 16.45 0.40
C ILE A 35 7.20 15.99 -0.78
N THR A 36 8.50 15.88 -0.54
CA THR A 36 9.49 15.46 -1.56
C THR A 36 9.72 13.95 -1.53
N ASN A 37 9.82 13.36 -0.33
CA ASN A 37 9.97 11.92 -0.14
C ASN A 37 8.61 11.27 0.12
N THR A 38 8.21 10.28 -0.70
CA THR A 38 6.89 9.65 -0.60
C THR A 38 6.91 8.23 -0.01
N CYS A 39 8.06 7.69 0.41
CA CYS A 39 8.09 6.30 0.92
C CYS A 39 7.16 6.12 2.14
N THR A 40 7.22 7.03 3.12
CA THR A 40 6.34 6.97 4.31
C THR A 40 4.89 7.31 3.99
N ILE A 41 4.63 8.17 3.00
CA ILE A 41 3.28 8.45 2.49
C ILE A 41 2.67 7.17 1.90
N ARG A 42 3.43 6.45 1.07
CA ARG A 42 2.99 5.20 0.43
C ARG A 42 2.75 4.12 1.48
N MET A 43 3.63 4.02 2.47
CA MET A 43 3.39 3.13 3.60
C MET A 43 2.13 3.48 4.36
N SER A 44 1.93 4.76 4.68
CA SER A 44 0.71 5.23 5.34
C SER A 44 -0.54 4.86 4.55
N ARG A 45 -0.51 4.97 3.21
CA ARG A 45 -1.61 4.55 2.34
C ARG A 45 -1.91 3.06 2.47
N ALA A 46 -0.87 2.23 2.42
CA ALA A 46 -1.00 0.78 2.55
C ALA A 46 -1.61 0.39 3.91
N PHE A 47 -1.05 0.90 5.01
CA PHE A 47 -1.57 0.63 6.36
C PHE A 47 -3.02 1.11 6.52
N ASN A 48 -3.32 2.34 6.09
CA ASN A 48 -4.64 2.93 6.20
C ASN A 48 -5.72 2.03 5.58
N TYR A 49 -5.49 1.48 4.39
CA TYR A 49 -6.47 0.66 3.67
C TYR A 49 -6.34 -0.84 3.95
N ALA A 50 -5.27 -1.26 4.64
CA ALA A 50 -5.14 -2.62 5.18
C ALA A 50 -5.81 -2.78 6.56
N GLY A 51 -6.54 -1.77 7.04
CA GLY A 51 -7.29 -1.82 8.30
C GLY A 51 -6.55 -1.23 9.51
N HIS A 52 -5.36 -0.67 9.32
CA HIS A 52 -4.60 0.00 10.38
C HIS A 52 -4.45 1.49 10.09
N ARG A 53 -5.38 2.30 10.64
CA ARG A 53 -5.37 3.75 10.41
C ARG A 53 -4.15 4.39 11.08
N ILE A 54 -3.43 5.22 10.32
CA ILE A 54 -2.36 6.05 10.89
C ILE A 54 -3.00 7.05 11.85
N PRO A 55 -2.53 7.14 13.11
CA PRO A 55 -3.11 8.03 14.10
C PRO A 55 -2.84 9.50 13.76
N ALA A 56 -3.75 10.39 14.18
CA ALA A 56 -3.57 11.84 14.04
C ALA A 56 -2.58 12.41 15.05
N ASP A 57 -2.64 11.91 16.29
CA ASP A 57 -2.02 12.53 17.47
C ASP A 57 -1.13 11.52 18.19
N HIS A 58 -0.16 10.94 17.47
CA HIS A 58 0.83 10.05 18.07
C HIS A 58 2.13 10.82 18.36
N PRO A 59 2.62 10.83 19.61
CA PRO A 59 3.90 11.48 19.94
C PRO A 59 5.03 10.98 19.04
N GLY A 60 5.82 11.90 18.50
CA GLY A 60 6.95 11.55 17.62
C GLY A 60 6.57 11.08 16.21
N LEU A 61 5.31 11.19 15.79
CA LEU A 61 4.87 10.87 14.43
C LEU A 61 4.14 12.06 13.79
N ALA A 62 4.85 12.83 12.97
CA ALA A 62 4.25 13.91 12.21
C ALA A 62 3.41 13.37 11.06
N THR A 63 2.17 13.88 10.93
CA THR A 63 1.24 13.47 9.88
C THR A 63 0.65 14.65 9.13
N THR A 64 0.26 14.42 7.87
CA THR A 64 -0.48 15.33 7.01
C THR A 64 -1.82 14.69 6.61
N ARG A 65 -2.74 15.44 6.01
CA ARG A 65 -4.07 14.93 5.62
C ARG A 65 -4.16 14.64 4.12
N GLY A 66 -4.57 13.42 3.75
CA GLY A 66 -4.87 13.04 2.37
C GLY A 66 -6.21 13.59 1.88
N GLY A 67 -6.48 13.48 0.57
CA GLY A 67 -7.77 13.89 -0.02
C GLY A 67 -8.93 13.00 0.42
N ASP A 68 -8.62 11.75 0.80
CA ASP A 68 -9.52 10.80 1.46
C ASP A 68 -9.84 11.14 2.93
N GLY A 69 -9.27 12.23 3.45
CA GLY A 69 -9.44 12.67 4.83
C GLY A 69 -8.64 11.89 5.86
N LEU A 70 -7.84 10.89 5.47
CA LEU A 70 -7.02 10.09 6.39
C LEU A 70 -5.69 10.79 6.72
N ARG A 71 -5.01 10.30 7.74
CA ARG A 71 -3.68 10.77 8.15
C ARG A 71 -2.58 10.00 7.45
N TYR A 72 -1.52 10.71 7.11
CA TYR A 72 -0.36 10.19 6.40
C TYR A 72 0.91 10.65 7.09
N ALA A 73 1.65 9.71 7.68
CA ALA A 73 3.00 10.00 8.15
C ALA A 73 3.91 10.25 6.95
N PHE A 74 4.85 11.18 7.10
CA PHE A 74 5.69 11.63 5.97
C PHE A 74 7.20 11.65 6.29
N ARG A 75 7.62 11.15 7.45
CA ARG A 75 9.04 11.10 7.86
C ARG A 75 9.47 9.67 8.18
N VAL A 76 10.51 9.19 7.51
CA VAL A 76 11.08 7.86 7.72
C VAL A 76 11.59 7.68 9.15
N ALA A 77 12.33 8.67 9.66
CA ALA A 77 12.94 8.63 10.98
C ALA A 77 11.92 8.49 12.12
N GLU A 78 10.67 8.94 11.89
CA GLU A 78 9.56 8.87 12.84
C GLU A 78 8.70 7.62 12.65
N PHE A 79 8.59 7.14 11.40
CA PHE A 79 7.77 5.97 11.10
C PHE A 79 8.35 4.68 11.66
N ARG A 80 9.68 4.54 11.70
CA ARG A 80 10.32 3.34 12.27
C ARG A 80 10.06 3.18 13.78
N PRO A 81 10.30 4.18 14.64
CA PRO A 81 9.89 4.13 16.04
C PRO A 81 8.41 3.81 16.21
N TYR A 82 7.54 4.42 15.40
CA TYR A 82 6.10 4.11 15.42
C TYR A 82 5.79 2.62 15.14
N LEU A 83 6.44 2.00 14.15
CA LEU A 83 6.27 0.56 13.90
C LEU A 83 6.78 -0.29 15.06
N LEU A 84 7.90 0.08 15.68
CA LEU A 84 8.45 -0.60 16.85
C LEU A 84 7.49 -0.57 18.04
N GLU A 85 6.89 0.58 18.30
CA GLU A 85 5.92 0.75 19.40
C GLU A 85 4.60 0.04 19.12
N THR A 86 4.14 0.08 17.86
CA THR A 86 2.82 -0.47 17.47
C THR A 86 2.85 -1.98 17.31
N PHE A 87 3.83 -2.51 16.56
CA PHE A 87 3.91 -3.91 16.14
C PHE A 87 5.05 -4.69 16.80
N GLY A 88 5.94 -4.00 17.52
CA GLY A 88 7.09 -4.62 18.17
C GLY A 88 8.34 -4.68 17.30
N LYS A 89 9.32 -5.43 17.78
CA LYS A 89 10.58 -5.63 17.08
C LYS A 89 10.33 -6.28 15.70
N PRO A 90 11.14 -5.94 14.67
CA PRO A 90 11.09 -6.63 13.39
C PRO A 90 11.29 -8.14 13.57
N THR A 91 10.64 -8.94 12.74
CA THR A 91 10.82 -10.39 12.70
C THR A 91 12.26 -10.77 12.37
N ILE A 92 12.89 -10.00 11.49
CA ILE A 92 14.31 -10.13 11.14
C ILE A 92 14.96 -8.76 11.14
N SER A 93 16.19 -8.69 11.65
CA SER A 93 17.05 -7.52 11.55
C SER A 93 18.49 -7.95 11.36
N HIS A 94 19.19 -7.29 10.44
CA HIS A 94 20.63 -7.43 10.24
C HIS A 94 21.27 -6.05 10.19
N GLU A 95 22.41 -5.93 10.85
CA GLU A 95 23.24 -4.72 10.87
C GLU A 95 24.64 -5.10 10.33
N GLY A 96 25.31 -4.14 9.70
CA GLY A 96 26.64 -4.35 9.13
C GLY A 96 27.12 -3.14 8.34
N GLU A 97 28.28 -3.27 7.71
CA GLU A 97 28.76 -2.24 6.79
C GLU A 97 27.93 -2.25 5.50
N PRO A 98 27.75 -1.10 4.82
CA PRO A 98 27.14 -1.06 3.50
C PRO A 98 27.77 -2.08 2.54
N GLY A 99 26.94 -2.92 1.94
CA GLY A 99 27.36 -3.96 1.01
C GLY A 99 27.64 -5.32 1.66
N THR A 100 27.55 -5.44 3.00
CA THR A 100 27.79 -6.71 3.71
C THR A 100 26.54 -7.34 4.29
N ILE A 101 25.38 -6.68 4.21
CA ILE A 101 24.13 -7.21 4.78
C ILE A 101 23.66 -8.40 3.93
N PRO A 102 23.48 -9.60 4.52
CA PRO A 102 23.03 -10.78 3.80
C PRO A 102 21.57 -10.63 3.36
N THR A 103 21.24 -11.15 2.18
CA THR A 103 19.88 -11.07 1.61
C THR A 103 19.09 -12.36 1.84
N GLU A 104 19.80 -13.47 2.03
CA GLU A 104 19.28 -14.83 2.21
C GLU A 104 18.28 -14.93 3.38
N PRO A 105 18.49 -14.28 4.55
CA PRO A 105 17.52 -14.34 5.66
C PRO A 105 16.15 -13.73 5.32
N PHE A 106 16.11 -12.80 4.36
CA PHE A 106 14.90 -12.09 3.93
C PHE A 106 14.17 -12.83 2.81
N ALA A 107 14.86 -13.74 2.11
CA ALA A 107 14.30 -14.47 0.97
C ALA A 107 13.06 -15.29 1.38
N GLY A 108 12.02 -15.26 0.55
CA GLY A 108 10.75 -15.97 0.76
C GLY A 108 9.81 -15.36 1.82
N ARG A 109 10.29 -14.45 2.67
CA ARG A 109 9.45 -13.75 3.66
C ARG A 109 8.78 -12.53 3.05
N LYS A 110 7.58 -12.19 3.49
CA LYS A 110 6.83 -11.06 2.93
C LYS A 110 6.42 -10.07 4.00
N GLY A 111 6.44 -8.78 3.70
CA GLY A 111 6.06 -7.77 4.69
C GLY A 111 6.59 -6.37 4.40
N VAL A 112 6.76 -5.61 5.47
CA VAL A 112 7.25 -4.23 5.43
C VAL A 112 8.74 -4.24 5.73
N ILE A 113 9.55 -3.78 4.77
CA ILE A 113 11.00 -3.74 4.89
C ILE A 113 11.47 -2.30 5.11
N CYS A 114 12.45 -2.12 5.98
CA CYS A 114 13.11 -0.85 6.26
C CYS A 114 14.60 -1.01 6.00
N PHE A 115 15.16 -0.14 5.17
CA PHE A 115 16.60 0.00 4.96
C PHE A 115 17.07 1.26 5.70
N GLU A 116 17.97 1.14 6.66
CA GLU A 116 18.66 2.29 7.22
C GLU A 116 19.91 2.59 6.40
N ALA A 117 19.91 3.75 5.76
CA ALA A 117 20.97 4.19 4.87
C ALA A 117 20.93 5.72 4.73
N THR A 118 22.08 6.34 4.51
CA THR A 118 22.15 7.79 4.30
C THR A 118 21.74 8.14 2.86
N PHE A 119 20.63 8.87 2.70
CA PHE A 119 20.19 9.48 1.45
C PHE A 119 20.34 11.00 1.51
N SER A 120 20.17 11.69 0.38
CA SER A 120 20.21 13.16 0.34
C SER A 120 19.08 13.81 1.14
N ASP A 121 17.97 13.10 1.32
CA ASP A 121 16.70 13.59 1.86
C ASP A 121 16.11 12.71 2.97
N ALA A 122 16.77 11.59 3.31
CA ALA A 122 16.28 10.63 4.30
C ALA A 122 17.43 9.86 4.97
N THR A 123 17.14 9.34 6.16
CA THR A 123 18.05 8.44 6.92
C THR A 123 17.72 6.96 6.70
N GLY A 124 16.78 6.67 5.79
CA GLY A 124 16.37 5.31 5.46
C GLY A 124 15.31 5.28 4.37
N HIS A 125 14.86 4.09 4.02
CA HIS A 125 13.78 3.83 3.05
C HIS A 125 12.86 2.74 3.56
N PHE A 126 11.55 2.95 3.43
CA PHE A 126 10.55 1.91 3.64
C PHE A 126 9.99 1.44 2.31
N ASP A 127 9.74 0.15 2.19
CA ASP A 127 9.09 -0.44 1.03
C ASP A 127 8.30 -1.69 1.41
N MET A 128 7.54 -2.22 0.45
CA MET A 128 6.95 -3.55 0.55
C MET A 128 7.90 -4.60 -0.02
N TRP A 129 8.10 -5.71 0.69
CA TRP A 129 8.95 -6.82 0.30
C TRP A 129 8.13 -8.08 0.07
N ASN A 130 8.28 -8.73 -1.10
CA ASN A 130 7.51 -9.94 -1.45
C ASN A 130 8.29 -11.26 -1.30
N GLY A 131 9.46 -11.23 -0.65
CA GLY A 131 10.36 -12.38 -0.55
C GLY A 131 11.42 -12.47 -1.63
N LEU A 132 11.35 -11.60 -2.64
CA LEU A 132 12.32 -11.54 -3.72
C LEU A 132 12.79 -10.11 -4.00
N GLN A 133 11.87 -9.16 -4.02
CA GLN A 133 12.14 -7.77 -4.35
C GLN A 133 11.20 -6.81 -3.63
N THR A 134 11.63 -5.55 -3.62
CA THR A 134 10.84 -4.39 -3.21
C THR A 134 9.96 -3.86 -4.35
N ILE A 135 8.94 -3.04 -4.06
CA ILE A 135 8.17 -2.36 -5.11
C ILE A 135 8.93 -1.16 -5.70
N GLY A 136 9.45 -0.27 -4.85
CA GLY A 136 10.06 0.99 -5.28
C GLY A 136 11.56 0.89 -5.51
N GLY A 137 12.31 0.39 -4.51
CA GLY A 137 13.77 0.32 -4.59
C GLY A 137 14.41 -0.58 -3.54
N ASN A 138 15.39 -1.37 -3.99
CA ASN A 138 16.15 -2.28 -3.14
C ASN A 138 17.48 -1.61 -2.75
N TYR A 139 17.76 -1.54 -1.44
CA TYR A 139 18.92 -0.83 -0.90
C TYR A 139 19.83 -1.68 -0.02
N PHE A 140 19.81 -3.01 -0.12
CA PHE A 140 20.70 -3.90 0.66
C PHE A 140 22.18 -3.52 0.54
N TYR A 141 22.64 -3.15 -0.67
CA TYR A 141 24.03 -2.77 -0.93
C TYR A 141 24.48 -1.46 -0.26
N LYS A 142 23.53 -0.61 0.15
CA LYS A 142 23.79 0.72 0.72
C LYS A 142 23.47 0.79 2.22
N ALA A 143 22.61 -0.11 2.69
CA ALA A 143 22.13 -0.11 4.05
C ALA A 143 23.20 -0.55 5.04
N HIS A 144 23.23 0.09 6.20
CA HIS A 144 23.98 -0.39 7.37
C HIS A 144 23.09 -1.16 8.34
N ALA A 145 21.77 -1.08 8.18
CA ALA A 145 20.82 -1.99 8.82
C ALA A 145 19.62 -2.27 7.91
N VAL A 146 19.09 -3.50 7.95
CA VAL A 146 17.84 -3.87 7.29
C VAL A 146 16.93 -4.60 8.26
N HIS A 147 15.68 -4.16 8.30
CA HIS A 147 14.64 -4.69 9.18
C HIS A 147 13.44 -5.15 8.38
N LEU A 148 12.86 -6.31 8.72
CA LEU A 148 11.63 -6.81 8.12
C LEU A 148 10.61 -7.12 9.22
N TRP A 149 9.45 -6.47 9.15
CA TRP A 149 8.24 -6.91 9.84
C TRP A 149 7.48 -7.84 8.90
N GLU A 150 7.54 -9.13 9.18
CA GLU A 150 6.87 -10.14 8.37
C GLU A 150 5.35 -10.06 8.58
N ALA A 151 4.62 -9.96 7.47
CA ALA A 151 3.17 -9.83 7.47
C ALA A 151 2.49 -11.19 7.28
N PRO A 152 1.36 -11.46 7.96
CA PRO A 152 0.61 -12.69 7.76
C PRO A 152 0.03 -12.74 6.34
N GLU A 153 -0.14 -13.96 5.83
CA GLU A 153 -0.79 -14.24 4.54
C GLU A 153 -2.02 -15.12 4.73
N GLY A 154 -2.96 -15.04 3.78
CA GLY A 154 -4.11 -15.93 3.72
C GLY A 154 -5.22 -15.62 4.72
N THR A 155 -5.19 -14.45 5.35
CA THR A 155 -6.24 -14.03 6.30
C THR A 155 -7.38 -13.28 5.62
N VAL A 156 -7.23 -12.92 4.34
CA VAL A 156 -8.22 -12.21 3.53
C VAL A 156 -8.58 -12.99 2.26
N ASP A 157 -9.86 -13.24 2.07
CA ASP A 157 -10.39 -13.76 0.80
C ASP A 157 -10.85 -12.58 -0.06
N LEU A 158 -10.20 -12.41 -1.21
CA LEU A 158 -10.52 -11.39 -2.20
C LEU A 158 -10.88 -12.11 -3.50
N THR A 159 -12.11 -12.62 -3.55
CA THR A 159 -12.70 -13.29 -4.70
C THR A 159 -14.07 -12.70 -5.02
N ILE A 160 -14.51 -12.86 -6.27
CA ILE A 160 -15.85 -12.52 -6.73
C ILE A 160 -16.48 -13.76 -7.37
N ALA A 161 -17.76 -13.99 -7.11
CA ALA A 161 -18.50 -15.10 -7.70
C ALA A 161 -19.12 -14.73 -9.06
N GLN A 162 -19.53 -13.47 -9.23
CA GLN A 162 -20.19 -12.96 -10.42
C GLN A 162 -19.61 -11.59 -10.83
N GLY A 163 -20.03 -11.10 -11.99
CA GLY A 163 -19.61 -9.80 -12.48
C GLY A 163 -20.09 -8.65 -11.60
N VAL A 164 -19.28 -7.59 -11.56
CA VAL A 164 -19.57 -6.31 -10.90
C VAL A 164 -19.41 -5.17 -11.91
N GLY A 165 -20.28 -4.18 -11.87
CA GLY A 165 -20.28 -3.02 -12.75
C GLY A 165 -21.43 -3.01 -13.74
N LEU A 166 -21.22 -2.32 -14.87
CA LEU A 166 -22.27 -2.02 -15.83
C LEU A 166 -22.87 -3.31 -16.44
N GLY A 167 -24.19 -3.45 -16.31
CA GLY A 167 -24.93 -4.61 -16.84
C GLY A 167 -24.64 -5.95 -16.15
N GLN A 168 -23.92 -5.95 -15.03
CA GLN A 168 -23.57 -7.16 -14.29
C GLN A 168 -24.55 -7.48 -13.16
N PRO A 169 -24.53 -8.70 -12.60
CA PRO A 169 -25.41 -9.08 -11.49
C PRO A 169 -25.25 -8.25 -10.22
N ASN A 170 -24.06 -7.67 -9.98
CA ASN A 170 -23.81 -6.75 -8.86
C ASN A 170 -24.20 -7.32 -7.49
N ARG A 171 -23.84 -8.59 -7.23
CA ARG A 171 -24.01 -9.20 -5.91
C ARG A 171 -23.25 -8.38 -4.87
N SER A 172 -23.94 -7.91 -3.82
CA SER A 172 -23.38 -7.00 -2.81
C SER A 172 -22.01 -7.44 -2.25
N ALA A 173 -21.82 -8.74 -1.98
CA ALA A 173 -20.53 -9.26 -1.53
C ALA A 173 -19.40 -9.09 -2.57
N ASP A 174 -19.69 -9.32 -3.85
CA ASP A 174 -18.71 -9.16 -4.93
C ASP A 174 -18.43 -7.67 -5.17
N VAL A 175 -19.45 -6.82 -5.07
CA VAL A 175 -19.31 -5.35 -5.16
C VAL A 175 -18.41 -4.83 -4.06
N LYS A 176 -18.55 -5.29 -2.81
CA LYS A 176 -17.65 -4.91 -1.70
C LYS A 176 -16.20 -5.28 -1.99
N THR A 177 -15.96 -6.49 -2.51
CA THR A 177 -14.61 -6.93 -2.88
C THR A 177 -14.02 -6.01 -3.96
N VAL A 178 -14.79 -5.68 -5.00
CA VAL A 178 -14.32 -4.78 -6.08
C VAL A 178 -14.11 -3.35 -5.57
N GLN A 179 -15.03 -2.80 -4.77
CA GLN A 179 -14.87 -1.49 -4.13
C GLN A 179 -13.58 -1.44 -3.31
N LYS A 180 -13.32 -2.48 -2.50
CA LYS A 180 -12.09 -2.58 -1.71
C LYS A 180 -10.84 -2.62 -2.57
N LEU A 181 -10.82 -3.42 -3.64
CA LEU A 181 -9.68 -3.51 -4.55
C LEU A 181 -9.42 -2.19 -5.29
N LEU A 182 -10.46 -1.52 -5.76
CA LEU A 182 -10.38 -0.20 -6.38
C LEU A 182 -9.86 0.86 -5.41
N ASN A 183 -10.36 0.82 -4.17
CA ASN A 183 -9.93 1.70 -3.09
C ASN A 183 -8.47 1.45 -2.68
N LEU A 184 -8.00 0.20 -2.66
CA LEU A 184 -6.57 -0.11 -2.50
C LEU A 184 -5.75 0.48 -3.65
N GLY A 185 -6.26 0.41 -4.88
CA GLY A 185 -5.66 0.94 -6.11
C GLY A 185 -5.85 2.43 -6.39
N LEU A 186 -6.26 3.24 -5.42
CA LEU A 186 -6.47 4.70 -5.53
C LEU A 186 -7.62 5.16 -6.45
N ALA A 187 -8.47 4.27 -6.97
CA ALA A 187 -9.53 4.64 -7.93
C ALA A 187 -10.81 5.22 -7.29
N ASP A 188 -10.87 5.33 -5.96
CA ASP A 188 -11.99 5.88 -5.18
C ASP A 188 -13.39 5.36 -5.58
N ALA A 189 -13.70 4.12 -5.18
CA ALA A 189 -15.01 3.51 -5.40
C ALA A 189 -16.09 3.98 -4.41
N GLY A 190 -15.75 4.87 -3.47
CA GLY A 190 -16.61 5.24 -2.35
C GLY A 190 -16.53 4.24 -1.18
N PRO A 191 -17.51 4.25 -0.28
CA PRO A 191 -17.58 3.28 0.79
C PRO A 191 -17.68 1.84 0.25
N GLU A 192 -17.13 0.88 1.00
CA GLU A 192 -17.20 -0.56 0.71
C GLU A 192 -18.57 -1.12 1.17
N ASP A 193 -19.65 -0.52 0.69
CA ASP A 193 -21.04 -0.78 1.10
C ASP A 193 -21.73 -1.91 0.32
N GLY A 194 -21.17 -2.28 -0.83
CA GLY A 194 -21.73 -3.30 -1.72
C GLY A 194 -22.79 -2.77 -2.69
N ASP A 195 -22.95 -1.45 -2.77
CA ASP A 195 -23.85 -0.80 -3.72
C ASP A 195 -23.08 -0.37 -4.98
N CYS A 196 -23.40 -0.98 -6.12
CA CYS A 196 -22.73 -0.65 -7.39
C CYS A 196 -23.32 0.63 -8.01
N GLY A 197 -23.10 1.75 -7.32
CA GLY A 197 -23.58 3.07 -7.74
C GLY A 197 -22.65 3.79 -8.73
N PRO A 198 -22.99 5.03 -9.12
CA PRO A 198 -22.20 5.82 -10.07
C PRO A 198 -20.74 5.98 -9.69
N ARG A 199 -20.42 6.08 -8.39
CA ARG A 199 -19.04 6.21 -7.91
C ARG A 199 -18.24 4.92 -8.11
N THR A 200 -18.83 3.75 -7.87
CA THR A 200 -18.18 2.47 -8.14
C THR A 200 -17.99 2.26 -9.64
N LEU A 201 -18.99 2.58 -10.48
CA LEU A 201 -18.86 2.50 -11.94
C LEU A 201 -17.77 3.44 -12.48
N HIS A 202 -17.71 4.67 -11.96
CA HIS A 202 -16.66 5.62 -12.29
C HIS A 202 -15.28 5.09 -11.88
N ALA A 203 -15.14 4.54 -10.67
CA ALA A 203 -13.89 3.97 -10.20
C ALA A 203 -13.41 2.78 -11.06
N ILE A 204 -14.32 1.89 -11.48
CA ILE A 204 -13.97 0.80 -12.41
C ILE A 204 -13.42 1.38 -13.72
N ARG A 205 -14.12 2.35 -14.30
CA ARG A 205 -13.70 3.04 -15.53
C ARG A 205 -12.34 3.71 -15.39
N THR A 206 -12.16 4.51 -14.33
CA THR A 206 -10.89 5.21 -14.06
C THR A 206 -9.74 4.22 -13.89
N PHE A 207 -9.96 3.12 -13.17
CA PHE A 207 -8.96 2.07 -13.04
C PHE A 207 -8.62 1.44 -14.41
N GLN A 208 -9.62 1.16 -15.24
CA GLN A 208 -9.41 0.62 -16.58
C GLN A 208 -8.59 1.58 -17.46
N GLU A 209 -8.91 2.87 -17.43
CA GLU A 209 -8.18 3.92 -18.15
C GLU A 209 -6.72 4.02 -17.69
N TRP A 210 -6.46 4.01 -16.39
CA TRP A 210 -5.10 4.09 -15.84
C TRP A 210 -4.21 2.89 -16.17
N HIS A 211 -4.82 1.79 -16.59
CA HIS A 211 -4.13 0.53 -16.88
C HIS A 211 -4.28 0.08 -18.33
N ASP A 212 -4.73 0.98 -19.23
CA ASP A 212 -4.90 0.71 -20.66
C ASP A 212 -5.75 -0.54 -20.93
N LEU A 213 -6.80 -0.73 -20.12
CA LEU A 213 -7.75 -1.84 -20.21
C LEU A 213 -9.00 -1.42 -21.00
N PRO A 214 -9.83 -2.39 -21.45
CA PRO A 214 -11.15 -2.07 -22.01
C PRO A 214 -11.97 -1.19 -21.05
N ASN A 215 -12.41 -0.03 -21.53
CA ASN A 215 -13.18 0.94 -20.74
C ASN A 215 -14.69 0.63 -20.81
N ASP A 216 -15.06 -0.53 -20.28
CA ASP A 216 -16.42 -1.07 -20.33
C ASP A 216 -17.16 -0.96 -18.98
N SER A 217 -16.49 -0.45 -17.94
CA SER A 217 -17.06 -0.18 -16.61
C SER A 217 -17.59 -1.44 -15.90
N TYR A 218 -17.03 -2.61 -16.19
CA TYR A 218 -17.30 -3.83 -15.43
C TYR A 218 -16.06 -4.67 -15.14
N VAL A 219 -16.22 -5.60 -14.19
CA VAL A 219 -15.22 -6.54 -13.73
C VAL A 219 -15.85 -7.93 -13.73
N LEU A 220 -15.26 -8.86 -14.48
CA LEU A 220 -15.68 -10.27 -14.51
C LEU A 220 -14.73 -11.14 -13.67
N PRO A 221 -15.24 -12.20 -13.01
CA PRO A 221 -14.39 -13.20 -12.38
C PRO A 221 -13.39 -13.77 -13.39
N GLY A 222 -12.09 -13.69 -13.08
CA GLY A 222 -11.03 -14.16 -13.98
C GLY A 222 -10.80 -13.31 -15.24
N GLY A 223 -11.52 -12.20 -15.41
CA GLY A 223 -11.34 -11.27 -16.53
C GLY A 223 -10.10 -10.38 -16.38
N VAL A 224 -9.78 -9.61 -17.43
CA VAL A 224 -8.57 -8.77 -17.47
C VAL A 224 -8.55 -7.68 -16.39
N THR A 225 -9.68 -7.00 -16.14
CA THR A 225 -9.79 -6.01 -15.06
C THR A 225 -9.57 -6.65 -13.70
N TRP A 226 -10.13 -7.84 -13.48
CA TRP A 226 -9.96 -8.60 -12.24
C TRP A 226 -8.49 -8.99 -12.03
N PHE A 227 -7.85 -9.55 -13.06
CA PHE A 227 -6.44 -9.92 -13.00
C PHE A 227 -5.56 -8.74 -12.62
N ARG A 228 -5.81 -7.56 -13.20
CA ARG A 228 -5.04 -6.34 -12.91
C ARG A 228 -5.29 -5.83 -11.48
N LEU A 229 -6.53 -5.87 -10.99
CA LEU A 229 -6.87 -5.48 -9.61
C LEU A 229 -6.15 -6.35 -8.58
N THR A 230 -5.99 -7.64 -8.83
CA THR A 230 -5.38 -8.57 -7.89
C THR A 230 -3.87 -8.76 -8.09
N ASN A 231 -3.32 -8.31 -9.22
CA ASN A 231 -1.89 -8.42 -9.58
C ASN A 231 -1.34 -7.10 -10.17
N PRO A 232 -1.19 -6.05 -9.34
CA PRO A 232 -0.74 -4.72 -9.77
C PRO A 232 0.79 -4.58 -9.97
#